data_AF-A0A9E2ZEU1-F1
#
_entry.id   AF-A0A9E2ZEU1-F1
#
_cell.length_a   1.000
_cell.length_b   1.000
_cell.length_c   1.000
_cell.angle_alpha   90.00
_cell.angle_beta   90.00
_cell.angle_gamma   90.00
#
_symmetry.space_group_name_H-M   'P 1'
#
loop_
_entity.id
_entity.type
_entity.pdbx_description
1 polymer ?
#
loop_
_entity_poly.entity_id
_entity_poly.type
_entity_poly.pdbx_seq_one_letter_code
_entity_poly.pdbx_strand_id
1 'polypeptide(L)'
;MTGRIDMGVDFCLSAGEPIRAVGDGVVVGIVRNWYRRQPYIWYRLLDGPYAGRYVYAAEQITNLARVGQRLRAGQRLASYKRSGTCIELGWGTGNGRTLAQSTTGYHEGQVTVAGVSFARFLISLGVEGPFELTRTHRR
;
A
#
# COMPACT_ATOMS: atom_id res chain seq x y z
N MET A 1 2.63 4.06 14.72
CA MET A 1 1.22 3.66 14.88
C MET A 1 0.76 3.11 13.55
N THR A 2 0.14 1.96 13.57
CA THR A 2 -0.54 1.34 12.43
C THR A 2 -2.01 1.75 12.55
N GLY A 3 -2.55 2.34 11.49
CA GLY A 3 -3.97 2.69 11.39
C GLY A 3 -4.82 1.55 10.83
N ARG A 4 -6.07 1.86 10.49
CA ARG A 4 -7.16 0.90 10.18
C ARG A 4 -6.79 -0.01 9.00
N ILE A 5 -7.23 -1.27 9.03
CA ILE A 5 -7.09 -2.22 7.91
C ILE A 5 -8.23 -1.99 6.91
N ASP A 6 -8.26 -0.83 6.27
CA ASP A 6 -9.35 -0.45 5.39
C ASP A 6 -9.14 -1.07 3.99
N MET A 7 -8.46 -0.37 3.07
CA MET A 7 -8.12 -0.90 1.75
C MET A 7 -6.74 -1.59 1.73
N GLY A 8 -5.96 -1.40 2.78
CA GLY A 8 -4.60 -1.90 2.96
C GLY A 8 -4.18 -1.90 4.44
N VAL A 9 -2.96 -1.44 4.69
CA VAL A 9 -2.34 -1.28 6.01
C VAL A 9 -1.77 0.13 6.10
N ASP A 10 -2.13 0.84 7.16
CA ASP A 10 -1.65 2.19 7.42
C ASP A 10 -0.25 2.20 8.07
N PHE A 11 0.66 3.03 7.56
CA PHE A 11 2.02 3.23 8.10
C PHE A 11 2.34 4.70 8.36
N CYS A 12 2.73 5.01 9.59
CA CYS A 12 3.25 6.35 9.94
C CYS A 12 4.78 6.29 10.00
N LEU A 13 5.46 7.12 9.21
CA LEU A 13 6.91 7.20 9.09
C LEU A 13 7.44 8.58 9.51
N SER A 14 8.76 8.78 9.55
CA SER A 14 9.33 10.13 9.63
C SER A 14 9.32 10.80 8.25
N ALA A 15 9.10 12.11 8.20
CA ALA A 15 9.10 12.85 6.94
C ALA A 15 10.40 12.61 6.17
N GLY A 16 10.28 12.35 4.86
CA GLY A 16 11.40 12.03 3.98
C GLY A 16 11.80 10.55 3.93
N GLU A 17 11.36 9.72 4.88
CA GLU A 17 11.72 8.30 4.90
C GLU A 17 11.28 7.56 3.62
N PRO A 18 12.10 6.62 3.12
CA PRO A 18 11.80 5.90 1.91
C PRO A 18 10.72 4.84 2.15
N ILE A 19 9.70 4.86 1.30
CA ILE A 19 8.73 3.78 1.16
C ILE A 19 9.34 2.82 0.14
N ARG A 20 9.65 1.61 0.58
CA ARG A 20 10.41 0.63 -0.19
C ARG A 20 9.49 -0.38 -0.87
N ALA A 21 9.90 -0.84 -2.05
CA ALA A 21 9.26 -1.96 -2.71
C ALA A 21 9.41 -3.22 -1.85
N VAL A 22 8.32 -3.97 -1.71
CA VAL A 22 8.25 -5.19 -0.89
C VAL A 22 8.72 -6.43 -1.65
N GLY A 23 8.89 -6.33 -2.98
CA GLY A 23 9.41 -7.37 -3.85
C GLY A 23 9.90 -6.80 -5.17
N ASP A 24 10.50 -7.64 -6.01
CA ASP A 24 10.92 -7.25 -7.34
C ASP A 24 9.68 -6.98 -8.22
N GLY A 25 9.75 -5.92 -9.01
CA GLY A 25 8.53 -5.36 -9.57
C GLY A 25 8.72 -4.39 -10.73
N VAL A 26 7.62 -4.01 -11.37
CA VAL A 26 7.56 -2.95 -12.37
C VAL A 26 6.45 -1.96 -12.05
N VAL A 27 6.76 -0.66 -12.01
CA VAL A 27 5.77 0.39 -11.77
C VAL A 27 4.80 0.45 -12.95
N VAL A 28 3.51 0.35 -12.67
CA VAL A 28 2.47 0.23 -13.70
C VAL A 28 1.77 1.56 -13.90
N GLY A 29 1.56 2.34 -12.83
CA GLY A 29 0.87 3.61 -12.96
C GLY A 29 0.95 4.49 -11.73
N ILE A 30 0.52 5.74 -11.94
CA ILE A 30 0.42 6.78 -10.91
C ILE A 30 -0.89 7.54 -11.15
N VAL A 31 -1.69 7.73 -10.12
CA VAL A 31 -2.76 8.73 -10.08
C VAL A 31 -2.32 9.83 -9.14
N ARG A 32 -1.99 11.02 -9.68
CA ARG A 32 -1.45 12.13 -8.87
C ARG A 32 -2.47 12.75 -7.92
N ASN A 33 -3.75 12.75 -8.31
CA ASN A 33 -4.84 13.39 -7.58
C ASN A 33 -5.92 12.36 -7.25
N TRP A 34 -5.57 11.34 -6.47
CA TRP A 34 -6.45 10.20 -6.19
C TRP A 34 -7.45 10.53 -5.07
N TYR A 35 -7.07 10.33 -3.80
CA TYR A 35 -7.94 10.59 -2.66
C TYR A 35 -7.58 11.93 -2.01
N ARG A 36 -8.53 12.86 -1.92
CA ARG A 36 -8.31 14.21 -1.37
C ARG A 36 -7.07 14.90 -1.98
N ARG A 37 -6.88 14.74 -3.31
CA ARG A 37 -5.72 15.24 -4.08
C ARG A 37 -4.37 14.61 -3.70
N GLN A 38 -4.38 13.54 -2.90
CA GLN A 38 -3.18 12.80 -2.56
C GLN A 38 -2.85 11.77 -3.64
N PRO A 39 -1.56 11.52 -3.90
CA PRO A 39 -1.12 10.57 -4.91
C PRO A 39 -1.34 9.10 -4.53
N TYR A 40 -1.44 8.27 -5.57
CA TYR A 40 -1.50 6.82 -5.54
C TYR A 40 -0.52 6.28 -6.60
N ILE A 41 0.37 5.37 -6.22
CA ILE A 41 1.31 4.68 -7.11
C ILE A 41 1.17 3.18 -6.91
N TRP A 42 1.23 2.40 -8.00
CA TRP A 42 1.20 0.94 -7.91
C TRP A 42 2.18 0.28 -8.89
N TYR A 43 2.60 -0.92 -8.51
CA TYR A 43 3.55 -1.71 -9.28
C TYR A 43 3.17 -3.20 -9.22
N ARG A 44 3.51 -3.95 -10.27
CA ARG A 44 3.25 -5.38 -10.37
C ARG A 44 4.46 -6.17 -9.87
N LEU A 45 4.25 -7.15 -9.00
CA LEU A 45 5.29 -8.09 -8.57
C LEU A 45 5.69 -9.02 -9.72
N LEU A 46 6.99 -9.27 -9.86
CA LEU A 46 7.55 -10.08 -10.95
C LEU A 46 7.85 -11.51 -10.52
N ASP A 47 8.00 -11.77 -9.22
CA ASP A 47 8.41 -13.06 -8.67
C ASP A 47 7.74 -13.36 -7.31
N GLY A 48 8.11 -14.50 -6.73
CA GLY A 48 7.57 -14.99 -5.47
C GLY A 48 6.14 -15.52 -5.56
N PRO A 49 5.55 -15.93 -4.41
CA PRO A 49 4.21 -16.53 -4.36
C PRO A 49 3.08 -15.57 -4.78
N TYR A 50 3.37 -14.27 -4.87
CA TYR A 50 2.43 -13.23 -5.27
C TYR A 50 2.78 -12.58 -6.63
N ALA A 51 3.61 -13.23 -7.45
CA ALA A 51 3.93 -12.78 -8.80
C ALA A 51 2.65 -12.47 -9.60
N GLY A 52 2.65 -11.35 -10.32
CA GLY A 52 1.49 -10.86 -11.08
C GLY A 52 0.48 -10.04 -10.26
N ARG A 53 0.55 -10.06 -8.93
CA ARG A 53 -0.27 -9.15 -8.09
C ARG A 53 0.31 -7.73 -8.09
N TYR A 54 -0.55 -6.77 -7.75
CA TYR A 54 -0.20 -5.35 -7.72
C TYR A 54 -0.16 -4.84 -6.29
N VAL A 55 0.91 -4.15 -5.92
CA VAL A 55 1.04 -3.46 -4.64
C VAL A 55 0.97 -1.97 -4.87
N TYR A 56 0.25 -1.26 -4.01
CA TYR A 56 0.16 0.19 -4.05
C TYR A 56 0.73 0.86 -2.80
N ALA A 57 1.14 2.12 -2.99
CA ALA A 57 1.32 3.09 -1.92
C ALA A 57 0.47 4.32 -2.24
N ALA A 58 -0.23 4.82 -1.24
CA ALA A 58 -1.11 5.96 -1.37
C ALA A 58 -1.02 6.86 -0.15
N GLU A 59 -1.45 8.10 -0.34
CA GLU A 59 -1.48 9.14 0.69
C GLU A 59 -0.10 9.56 1.18
N GLN A 60 0.07 10.86 1.43
CA GLN A 60 1.27 11.41 2.07
C GLN A 60 2.58 10.93 1.45
N ILE A 61 2.60 10.66 0.14
CA ILE A 61 3.77 10.21 -0.61
C ILE A 61 4.24 11.31 -1.58
N THR A 62 5.55 11.34 -1.83
CA THR A 62 6.23 12.22 -2.78
C THR A 62 7.42 11.48 -3.41
N ASN A 63 8.19 12.13 -4.30
CA ASN A 63 9.39 11.55 -4.94
C ASN A 63 9.14 10.15 -5.53
N LEU A 64 8.06 10.06 -6.31
CA LEU A 64 7.55 8.79 -6.83
C LEU A 64 8.52 8.17 -7.85
N ALA A 65 8.64 6.85 -7.81
CA ALA A 65 9.21 6.07 -8.89
C ALA A 65 8.43 6.30 -10.20
N ARG A 66 9.08 6.06 -11.35
CA ARG A 66 8.50 6.34 -12.67
C ARG A 66 7.74 5.14 -13.20
N VAL A 67 6.66 5.38 -13.96
CA VAL A 67 5.97 4.31 -14.70
C VAL A 67 6.95 3.60 -15.63
N GLY A 68 6.90 2.27 -15.67
CA GLY A 68 7.84 1.40 -16.41
C GLY A 68 9.15 1.12 -15.66
N GLN A 69 9.43 1.79 -14.54
CA GLN A 69 10.63 1.53 -13.76
C GLN A 69 10.57 0.13 -13.14
N ARG A 70 11.64 -0.66 -13.35
CA ARG A 70 11.87 -1.89 -12.60
C ARG A 70 12.41 -1.57 -11.21
N LEU A 71 11.85 -2.23 -10.21
CA LEU A 71 12.23 -2.09 -8.81
C LEU A 71 12.78 -3.43 -8.32
N ARG A 72 13.82 -3.37 -7.50
CA ARG A 72 14.23 -4.48 -6.64
C ARG A 72 13.54 -4.37 -5.28
N ALA A 73 13.36 -5.49 -4.59
CA ALA A 73 12.98 -5.48 -3.17
C ALA A 73 13.89 -4.53 -2.37
N GLY A 74 13.30 -3.69 -1.51
CA GLY A 74 14.02 -2.68 -0.73
C GLY A 74 14.34 -1.38 -1.48
N GLN A 75 14.20 -1.32 -2.81
CA GLN A 75 14.39 -0.09 -3.59
C GLN A 75 13.26 0.91 -3.32
N ARG A 76 13.57 2.21 -3.37
CA ARG A 76 12.59 3.28 -3.11
C ARG A 76 11.50 3.31 -4.19
N LEU A 77 10.25 3.16 -3.75
CA LEU A 77 9.03 3.39 -4.53
C LEU A 77 8.57 4.85 -4.42
N ALA A 78 8.64 5.42 -3.23
CA ALA A 78 8.29 6.80 -2.93
C ALA A 78 8.99 7.27 -1.64
N SER A 79 8.84 8.54 -1.29
CA SER A 79 9.21 9.10 0.01
C SER A 79 7.97 9.52 0.79
N TYR A 80 7.99 9.38 2.11
CA TYR A 80 6.93 9.91 2.97
C TYR A 80 7.01 11.45 3.03
N LYS A 81 5.88 12.14 2.85
CA LYS A 81 5.77 13.60 2.81
C LYS A 81 5.40 14.22 4.17
N ARG A 82 4.63 13.50 5.01
CA ARG A 82 4.11 13.96 6.31
C ARG A 82 3.47 15.36 6.30
N SER A 83 2.46 15.55 5.47
CA SER A 83 1.60 16.75 5.41
C SER A 83 0.16 16.49 5.90
N GLY A 84 -0.07 15.41 6.65
CA GLY A 84 -1.41 14.94 7.04
C GLY A 84 -1.35 13.61 7.77
N THR A 85 -2.18 12.64 7.35
CA THR A 85 -2.34 11.30 7.94
C THR A 85 -1.13 10.39 7.70
N CYS A 86 -1.29 9.09 7.93
CA CYS A 86 -0.30 8.07 7.61
C CYS A 86 -0.47 7.64 6.14
N ILE A 87 0.47 6.87 5.58
CA ILE A 87 0.31 6.30 4.24
C ILE A 87 -0.56 5.04 4.31
N GLU A 88 -1.17 4.67 3.20
CA GLU A 88 -1.81 3.37 3.05
C GLU A 88 -1.04 2.52 2.03
N LEU A 89 -0.70 1.28 2.41
CA LEU A 89 -0.10 0.27 1.52
C LEU A 89 -1.06 -0.91 1.37
N GLY A 90 -1.28 -1.40 0.16
CA GLY A 90 -2.23 -2.51 -0.03
C GLY A 90 -2.12 -3.23 -1.36
N TRP A 91 -3.01 -4.21 -1.54
CA TRP A 91 -3.22 -4.83 -2.85
C TRP A 91 -3.97 -3.85 -3.76
N GLY A 92 -3.46 -3.65 -4.95
CA GLY A 92 -4.09 -2.88 -6.03
C GLY A 92 -4.57 -3.79 -7.16
N THR A 93 -5.12 -3.15 -8.19
CA THR A 93 -5.48 -3.76 -9.46
C THR A 93 -4.62 -3.20 -10.60
N GLY A 94 -4.59 -3.88 -11.75
CA GLY A 94 -3.85 -3.39 -12.92
C GLY A 94 -4.34 -2.03 -13.45
N ASN A 95 -5.60 -1.67 -13.18
CA ASN A 95 -6.22 -0.42 -13.62
C ASN A 95 -6.17 0.71 -12.58
N GLY A 96 -5.35 0.59 -11.52
CA GLY A 96 -5.12 1.68 -10.58
C GLY A 96 -6.24 1.90 -9.55
N ARG A 97 -6.94 0.83 -9.16
CA ARG A 97 -7.88 0.81 -8.03
C ARG A 97 -7.26 0.02 -6.88
N THR A 98 -7.73 0.25 -5.65
CA THR A 98 -7.43 -0.69 -4.58
C THR A 98 -8.21 -1.98 -4.81
N LEU A 99 -7.65 -3.13 -4.43
CA LEU A 99 -8.34 -4.40 -4.56
C LEU A 99 -9.63 -4.41 -3.73
N ALA A 100 -9.59 -3.81 -2.54
CA ALA A 100 -10.76 -3.59 -1.68
C ALA A 100 -11.91 -2.86 -2.40
N GLN A 101 -11.63 -1.76 -3.11
CA GLN A 101 -12.63 -1.05 -3.93
C GLN A 101 -13.19 -1.92 -5.05
N SER A 102 -12.42 -2.88 -5.56
CA SER A 102 -12.80 -3.71 -6.69
C SER A 102 -13.59 -4.96 -6.29
N THR A 103 -13.43 -5.47 -5.05
CA THR A 103 -14.00 -6.75 -4.64
C THR A 103 -15.18 -6.65 -3.69
N THR A 104 -15.25 -5.62 -2.85
CA THR A 104 -16.24 -5.57 -1.75
C THR A 104 -17.14 -4.34 -1.74
N GLY A 105 -16.97 -3.40 -2.68
CA GLY A 105 -17.75 -2.15 -2.67
C GLY A 105 -17.46 -1.27 -1.45
N TYR A 106 -16.18 -1.20 -1.06
CA TYR A 106 -15.64 -0.54 0.14
C TYR A 106 -16.42 0.69 0.69
N HIS A 107 -16.62 0.70 2.01
CA HIS A 107 -16.96 1.88 2.81
C HIS A 107 -15.84 2.19 3.82
N GLU A 108 -15.63 3.48 4.13
CA GLU A 108 -14.57 3.92 5.04
C GLU A 108 -14.66 3.28 6.44
N GLY A 109 -13.55 2.73 6.96
CA GLY A 109 -13.51 2.02 8.25
C GLY A 109 -13.81 0.52 8.21
N GLN A 110 -14.00 -0.08 7.03
CA GLN A 110 -14.31 -1.51 6.88
C GLN A 110 -13.03 -2.36 6.78
N VAL A 111 -12.86 -3.34 7.69
CA VAL A 111 -11.85 -4.39 7.53
C VAL A 111 -12.13 -5.24 6.28
N THR A 112 -11.25 -5.18 5.29
CA THR A 112 -11.41 -5.95 4.04
C THR A 112 -10.54 -7.20 3.99
N VAL A 113 -11.01 -8.22 3.26
CA VAL A 113 -10.22 -9.44 2.96
C VAL A 113 -8.92 -9.08 2.25
N ALA A 114 -8.92 -8.03 1.42
CA ALA A 114 -7.73 -7.52 0.76
C ALA A 114 -6.72 -6.95 1.76
N GLY A 115 -7.14 -6.10 2.69
CA GLY A 115 -6.27 -5.54 3.73
C GLY A 115 -5.66 -6.61 4.62
N VAL A 116 -6.46 -7.57 5.09
CA VAL A 116 -5.97 -8.71 5.92
C VAL A 116 -4.96 -9.56 5.15
N SER A 117 -5.23 -9.87 3.88
CA SER A 117 -4.32 -10.62 3.02
C SER A 117 -2.99 -9.89 2.82
N PHE A 118 -3.03 -8.56 2.65
CA PHE A 118 -1.82 -7.75 2.50
C PHE A 118 -1.01 -7.69 3.80
N ALA A 119 -1.68 -7.52 4.95
CA ALA A 119 -1.01 -7.54 6.24
C ALA A 119 -0.28 -8.88 6.50
N ARG A 120 -0.92 -10.01 6.16
CA ARG A 120 -0.27 -11.34 6.23
C ARG A 120 0.95 -11.46 5.32
N PHE A 121 0.90 -10.84 4.14
CA PHE A 121 2.06 -10.78 3.25
C PHE A 121 3.21 -9.98 3.88
N LEU A 122 2.95 -8.80 4.45
CA LEU A 122 3.98 -8.02 5.13
C LEU A 122 4.61 -8.78 6.32
N ILE A 123 3.79 -9.49 7.09
CA ILE A 123 4.27 -10.36 8.18
C ILE A 123 5.17 -11.48 7.63
N SER A 124 4.81 -12.10 6.49
CA SER A 124 5.67 -13.12 5.86
C SER A 124 7.01 -12.59 5.37
N LEU A 125 7.13 -11.27 5.17
CA LEU A 125 8.38 -10.59 4.82
C LEU A 125 9.19 -10.15 6.06
N GLY A 126 8.72 -10.49 7.27
CA GLY A 126 9.37 -10.10 8.52
C GLY A 126 9.14 -8.66 8.93
N VAL A 127 8.13 -7.98 8.37
CA VAL A 127 7.74 -6.65 8.88
C VAL A 127 7.08 -6.86 10.24
N GLU A 128 7.65 -6.26 11.29
CA GLU A 128 7.10 -6.26 12.64
C GLU A 128 6.33 -4.95 12.89
N GLY A 129 5.16 -5.04 13.52
CA GLY A 129 4.33 -3.88 13.85
C GLY A 129 2.97 -4.28 14.42
N PRO A 130 2.20 -3.33 14.99
CA PRO A 130 0.86 -3.62 15.50
C PRO A 130 -0.15 -3.78 14.35
N PHE A 131 -0.01 -4.79 13.51
CA PHE A 131 -1.03 -5.09 12.49
C PHE A 131 -2.34 -5.45 13.21
N GLU A 132 -3.36 -4.60 13.12
CA GLU A 132 -4.65 -4.85 13.77
C GLU A 132 -5.47 -5.87 12.94
N LEU A 133 -5.03 -7.13 12.90
CA LEU A 133 -5.52 -8.20 12.02
C LEU A 133 -6.95 -8.71 12.33
N THR A 134 -7.68 -8.05 13.25
CA THR A 134 -9.00 -8.49 13.73
C THR A 134 -9.95 -7.32 13.97
N ARG A 135 -11.24 -7.54 13.68
CA ARG A 135 -12.37 -6.61 13.87
C ARG A 135 -12.43 -6.10 15.30
N THR A 136 -12.18 -4.82 15.52
CA THR A 136 -12.33 -4.18 16.82
C THR A 136 -13.81 -3.93 17.11
N HIS A 137 -14.51 -4.94 17.62
CA HIS A 137 -15.57 -4.66 18.58
C HIS A 137 -14.94 -4.70 19.96
N ARG A 138 -14.62 -3.52 20.50
CA ARG A 138 -14.56 -3.36 21.95
C ARG A 138 -15.74 -2.47 22.35
N ARG A 139 -16.53 -3.04 23.25
CA ARG A 139 -17.70 -2.45 23.91
C ARG A 139 -17.33 -1.21 24.70
#